data_AF-V8CKY1-F1
#
_entry.id   AF-V8CKY1-F1
#
_cell.length_a   1.000
_cell.length_b   1.000
_cell.length_c   1.000
_cell.angle_alpha   90.00
_cell.angle_beta   90.00
_cell.angle_gamma   90.00
#
_symmetry.space_group_name_H-M   'P 1'
#
loop_
_entity.id
_entity.type
_entity.pdbx_description
1 polymer ?
#
loop_
_entity_poly.entity_id
_entity_poly.type
_entity_poly.pdbx_seq_one_letter_code
_entity_poly.pdbx_strand_id
1 'polypeptide(L)'
;MRDLELAKFRITLPILRHFSLAQDSKADISTQTYCQALCTKALRKILPPNSNPARYLRKLYTTRDSPTLARLFQARYPFSRNARFEGFFANEVYFAEIESILRQEFTPKRLSPSAKALQEHIQSTSNSIFLHIRRGDYLAQENWEYVKLGSAYYDAAIALMRARLASPTFFIFSDDLEWCKSELYTRLESLKGAKLHFIGNNDQGDAISDLMAMAACQNAIIANSTFSFWGAYLIDNPAKLVIRPAQYTWRGDSPLCYPESWCKLDVIWGDVVR
;
A
#
# COMPACT_ATOMS: atom_id res chain seq x y z
N MET A 1 8.39 9.90 6.89
CA MET A 1 7.65 8.72 6.42
C MET A 1 6.46 8.54 7.35
N ARG A 2 5.24 8.30 6.83
CA ARG A 2 4.06 8.04 7.66
C ARG A 2 4.09 6.54 8.00
N ASP A 3 4.61 6.19 9.17
CA ASP A 3 4.85 4.78 9.51
C ASP A 3 3.60 4.13 10.13
N LEU A 4 3.10 3.10 9.45
CA LEU A 4 2.04 2.23 9.95
C LEU A 4 2.67 1.13 10.81
N GLU A 5 2.60 1.28 12.12
CA GLU A 5 3.08 0.26 13.05
C GLU A 5 2.03 -0.85 13.23
N LEU A 6 2.32 -2.06 12.77
CA LEU A 6 1.44 -3.23 12.96
C LEU A 6 1.07 -3.47 14.43
N ALA A 7 1.95 -3.08 15.37
CA ALA A 7 1.72 -3.17 16.80
C ALA A 7 0.49 -2.37 17.28
N LYS A 8 0.05 -1.37 16.53
CA LYS A 8 -1.12 -0.55 16.83
C LYS A 8 -2.44 -1.18 16.36
N PHE A 9 -2.40 -2.30 15.63
CA PHE A 9 -3.57 -3.06 15.17
C PHE A 9 -3.82 -4.31 16.03
N ARG A 10 -5.04 -4.84 15.97
CA ARG A 10 -5.46 -6.07 16.68
C ARG A 10 -5.09 -7.31 15.87
N ILE A 11 -3.82 -7.44 15.50
CA ILE A 11 -3.31 -8.63 14.80
C ILE A 11 -3.25 -9.80 15.78
N THR A 12 -3.93 -10.90 15.45
CA THR A 12 -3.99 -12.14 16.24
C THR A 12 -3.37 -13.35 15.55
N LEU A 13 -3.13 -13.25 14.23
CA LEU A 13 -2.53 -14.28 13.41
C LEU A 13 -1.28 -14.87 14.08
N PRO A 14 -1.21 -16.20 14.25
CA PRO A 14 -0.06 -16.89 14.85
C PRO A 14 1.27 -16.59 14.15
N ILE A 15 1.22 -16.18 12.88
CA ILE A 15 2.39 -15.71 12.11
C ILE A 15 3.17 -14.64 12.87
N LEU A 16 2.52 -13.71 13.59
CA LEU A 16 3.23 -12.71 14.39
C LEU A 16 3.52 -13.16 15.83
N ARG A 17 2.88 -14.22 16.34
CA ARG A 17 3.21 -14.79 17.66
C ARG A 17 4.53 -15.58 17.64
N HIS A 18 4.93 -16.08 16.47
CA HIS A 18 6.22 -16.77 16.29
C HIS A 18 7.30 -15.87 15.68
N PHE A 19 6.92 -14.75 15.05
CA PHE A 19 7.83 -13.65 14.77
C PHE A 19 8.06 -12.82 16.04
N SER A 20 8.81 -13.39 16.99
CA SER A 20 9.51 -12.53 17.93
C SER A 20 10.63 -11.82 17.16
N LEU A 21 10.51 -10.51 16.95
CA LEU A 21 11.63 -9.67 16.48
C LEU A 21 12.85 -9.74 17.42
N ALA A 22 12.80 -10.50 18.53
CA ALA A 22 13.88 -10.61 19.50
C ALA A 22 14.07 -12.02 20.12
N GLN A 23 13.35 -13.08 19.72
CA GLN A 23 13.44 -14.39 20.39
C GLN A 23 13.23 -15.55 19.42
N ASP A 24 14.08 -15.65 18.40
CA ASP A 24 14.47 -17.00 17.98
C ASP A 24 15.30 -17.62 19.10
N SER A 25 14.75 -18.69 19.64
CA SER A 25 15.27 -19.45 20.76
C SER A 25 16.75 -19.84 20.60
N LYS A 26 17.51 -19.74 21.69
CA LYS A 26 18.91 -20.18 21.83
C LYS A 26 19.16 -21.68 21.50
N ALA A 27 18.13 -22.45 21.15
CA ALA A 27 18.23 -23.90 20.95
C ALA A 27 18.53 -24.31 19.50
N ASP A 28 18.20 -23.51 18.48
CA ASP A 28 18.47 -23.85 17.05
C ASP A 28 19.57 -22.97 16.41
N ILE A 29 19.98 -21.91 17.13
CA ILE A 29 21.04 -20.98 16.73
C ILE A 29 22.38 -21.70 16.64
N SER A 30 22.70 -22.69 17.48
CA SER A 30 24.02 -23.33 17.49
C SER A 30 24.29 -24.16 16.22
N THR A 31 23.31 -24.95 15.77
CA THR A 31 23.41 -25.81 14.58
C THR A 31 23.35 -24.98 13.29
N GLN A 32 22.46 -23.99 13.24
CA GLN A 32 22.35 -23.09 12.09
C GLN A 32 23.61 -22.21 11.96
N THR A 33 24.15 -21.69 13.07
CA THR A 33 25.41 -20.92 13.09
C THR A 33 26.60 -21.79 12.73
N TYR A 34 26.63 -23.06 13.16
CA TYR A 34 27.69 -24.02 12.81
C TYR A 34 27.67 -24.37 11.31
N CYS A 35 26.50 -24.71 10.75
CA CYS A 35 26.34 -24.96 9.32
C CYS A 35 26.65 -23.71 8.49
N GLN A 36 26.21 -22.53 8.94
CA GLN A 36 26.49 -21.26 8.27
C GLN A 36 27.97 -20.89 8.35
N ALA A 37 28.67 -21.21 9.44
CA ALA A 37 30.12 -21.07 9.57
C ALA A 37 30.89 -22.04 8.66
N LEU A 38 30.45 -23.29 8.55
CA LEU A 38 31.00 -24.27 7.61
C LEU A 38 30.79 -23.86 6.15
N CYS A 39 29.57 -23.44 5.79
CA CYS A 39 29.25 -22.92 4.46
C CYS A 39 30.04 -21.64 4.16
N THR A 40 30.20 -20.73 5.13
CA THR A 40 31.03 -19.52 4.99
C THR A 40 32.48 -19.89 4.75
N LYS A 41 33.03 -20.86 5.50
CA LYS A 41 34.40 -21.35 5.35
C LYS A 41 34.62 -22.05 4.00
N ALA A 42 33.64 -22.81 3.53
CA ALA A 42 33.66 -23.43 2.20
C ALA A 42 33.59 -22.37 1.09
N LEU A 43 32.66 -21.41 1.19
CA LEU A 43 32.51 -20.34 0.21
C LEU A 43 33.74 -19.42 0.15
N ARG A 44 34.45 -19.17 1.26
CA ARG A 44 35.73 -18.43 1.25
C ARG A 44 36.82 -19.10 0.40
N LYS A 45 36.74 -20.42 0.19
CA LYS A 45 37.70 -21.15 -0.66
C LYS A 45 37.36 -21.06 -2.15
N ILE A 46 36.12 -20.71 -2.49
CA ILE A 46 35.59 -20.75 -3.86
C ILE A 46 35.37 -19.32 -4.40
N LEU A 47 35.01 -18.39 -3.53
CA LEU A 47 34.73 -17.01 -3.90
C LEU A 47 36.02 -16.16 -4.00
N PRO A 48 36.06 -15.13 -4.87
CA PRO A 48 37.18 -14.21 -4.96
C PRO A 48 37.57 -13.58 -3.61
N PRO A 49 38.85 -13.22 -3.36
CA PRO A 49 39.37 -12.77 -2.06
C PRO A 49 38.60 -11.60 -1.40
N ASN A 50 37.97 -10.74 -2.21
CA ASN A 50 37.21 -9.57 -1.73
C ASN A 50 35.69 -9.84 -1.62
N SER A 51 35.27 -11.10 -1.74
CA SER A 51 33.86 -11.48 -1.63
C SER A 51 33.42 -11.61 -0.18
N ASN A 52 32.19 -11.20 0.12
CA ASN A 52 31.56 -11.43 1.42
C ASN A 52 30.66 -12.68 1.35
N PRO A 53 31.07 -13.85 1.90
CA PRO A 53 30.28 -15.08 1.82
C PRO A 53 28.92 -14.98 2.51
N ALA A 54 28.79 -14.14 3.55
CA ALA A 54 27.50 -13.89 4.19
C ALA A 54 26.51 -13.22 3.22
N ARG A 55 27.01 -12.38 2.30
CA ARG A 55 26.19 -11.80 1.22
C ARG A 55 25.71 -12.86 0.22
N TYR A 56 26.53 -13.87 -0.06
CA TYR A 56 26.15 -14.99 -0.94
C TYR A 56 25.16 -15.94 -0.27
N LEU A 57 25.40 -16.29 1.00
CA LEU A 57 24.44 -17.08 1.78
C LEU A 57 23.10 -16.35 1.93
N ARG A 58 23.12 -15.03 2.17
CA ARG A 58 21.89 -14.23 2.17
C ARG A 58 21.16 -14.34 0.84
N LYS A 59 21.85 -14.25 -0.31
CA LYS A 59 21.21 -14.45 -1.64
C LYS A 59 20.58 -15.83 -1.82
N LEU A 60 21.13 -16.89 -1.22
CA LEU A 60 20.60 -18.25 -1.33
C LEU A 60 19.30 -18.47 -0.54
N TYR A 61 19.14 -17.76 0.57
CA TYR A 61 17.95 -17.88 1.44
C TYR A 61 16.95 -16.74 1.28
N THR A 62 17.32 -15.65 0.59
CA THR A 62 16.45 -14.48 0.43
C THR A 62 15.61 -14.61 -0.84
N THR A 63 14.31 -14.71 -0.65
CA THR A 63 13.30 -14.65 -1.69
C THR A 63 12.76 -13.22 -1.75
N ARG A 64 12.87 -12.58 -2.92
CA ARG A 64 12.40 -11.21 -3.11
C ARG A 64 11.01 -11.18 -3.72
N ASP A 65 10.21 -10.22 -3.29
CA ASP A 65 8.93 -9.93 -3.94
C ASP A 65 9.14 -9.65 -5.43
N SER A 66 8.40 -10.39 -6.26
CA SER A 66 8.54 -10.40 -7.70
C SER A 66 7.35 -11.10 -8.37
N PRO A 67 7.10 -10.86 -9.66
CA PRO A 67 6.08 -11.61 -10.41
C PRO A 67 6.31 -13.14 -10.42
N THR A 68 7.57 -13.58 -10.27
CA THR A 68 7.90 -15.00 -10.15
C THR A 68 7.49 -15.54 -8.79
N LEU A 69 7.75 -14.79 -7.70
CA LEU A 69 7.32 -15.19 -6.37
C LEU A 69 5.80 -15.30 -6.28
N ALA A 70 5.07 -14.33 -6.83
CA ALA A 70 3.61 -14.36 -6.87
C ALA A 70 3.08 -15.62 -7.55
N ARG A 71 3.66 -16.00 -8.70
CA ARG A 71 3.32 -17.25 -9.41
C ARG A 71 3.63 -18.51 -8.60
N LEU A 72 4.80 -18.55 -7.94
CA LEU A 72 5.17 -19.68 -7.07
C LEU A 72 4.21 -19.80 -5.87
N PHE A 73 3.79 -18.67 -5.29
CA PHE A 73 2.82 -18.64 -4.21
C PHE A 73 1.45 -19.19 -4.66
N GLN A 74 0.94 -18.76 -5.81
CA GLN A 74 -0.31 -19.28 -6.40
C GLN A 74 -0.23 -20.79 -6.67
N ALA A 75 0.94 -21.25 -7.14
CA ALA A 75 1.20 -22.67 -7.38
C ALA A 75 1.41 -23.49 -6.09
N ARG A 76 1.25 -22.88 -4.91
CA ARG A 76 1.49 -23.50 -3.59
C ARG A 76 2.88 -24.13 -3.49
N TYR A 77 3.87 -23.49 -4.10
CA TYR A 77 5.26 -23.95 -4.07
C TYR A 77 5.76 -24.00 -2.61
N PRO A 78 6.33 -25.12 -2.16
CA PRO A 78 6.84 -25.23 -0.80
C PRO A 78 8.13 -24.43 -0.64
N PHE A 79 8.13 -23.45 0.26
CA PHE A 79 9.33 -22.71 0.62
C PHE A 79 10.08 -23.40 1.77
N SER A 80 11.41 -23.24 1.77
CA SER A 80 12.23 -23.70 2.90
C SER A 80 11.80 -23.02 4.20
N ARG A 81 11.85 -23.75 5.33
CA ARG A 81 11.64 -23.18 6.67
C ARG A 81 12.58 -22.02 7.00
N ASN A 82 13.75 -21.97 6.34
CA ASN A 82 14.76 -20.92 6.52
C ASN A 82 14.69 -19.81 5.45
N ALA A 83 13.66 -19.83 4.59
CA ALA A 83 13.49 -18.79 3.58
C ALA A 83 13.21 -17.44 4.25
N ARG A 84 13.89 -16.40 3.76
CA ARG A 84 13.70 -15.01 4.19
C ARG A 84 13.02 -14.26 3.07
N PHE A 85 11.91 -13.62 3.36
CA PHE A 85 11.14 -12.86 2.39
C PHE A 85 11.46 -11.38 2.54
N GLU A 86 11.83 -10.72 1.45
CA GLU A 86 12.13 -9.29 1.41
C GLU A 86 11.36 -8.62 0.26
N GLY A 87 10.63 -7.54 0.52
CA GLY A 87 9.88 -6.85 -0.52
C GLY A 87 8.68 -6.05 0.02
N PHE A 88 7.87 -5.54 -0.90
CA PHE A 88 6.69 -4.73 -0.59
C PHE A 88 5.46 -5.59 -0.30
N PHE A 89 5.34 -6.74 -0.95
CA PHE A 89 4.25 -7.71 -0.82
C PHE A 89 2.85 -7.09 -1.00
N ALA A 90 2.76 -6.00 -1.75
CA ALA A 90 1.51 -5.32 -2.04
C ALA A 90 0.87 -5.94 -3.30
N ASN A 91 0.60 -7.23 -3.20
CA ASN A 91 -0.02 -8.04 -4.24
C ASN A 91 -1.11 -8.90 -3.61
N GLU A 92 -2.35 -8.69 -4.06
CA GLU A 92 -3.54 -9.39 -3.57
C GLU A 92 -3.37 -10.91 -3.53
N VAL A 93 -2.63 -11.47 -4.48
CA VAL A 93 -2.33 -12.90 -4.55
C VAL A 93 -1.79 -13.48 -3.24
N TYR A 94 -1.01 -12.71 -2.48
CA TYR A 94 -0.41 -13.20 -1.23
C TYR A 94 -1.41 -13.27 -0.07
N PHE A 95 -2.53 -12.57 -0.17
CA PHE A 95 -3.44 -12.41 0.97
C PHE A 95 -4.93 -12.52 0.63
N ALA A 96 -5.27 -12.87 -0.62
CA ALA A 96 -6.64 -13.12 -1.04
C ALA A 96 -7.32 -14.22 -0.19
N GLU A 97 -6.61 -15.31 0.11
CA GLU A 97 -7.16 -16.42 0.92
C GLU A 97 -7.44 -16.04 2.38
N ILE A 98 -6.83 -14.96 2.88
CA ILE A 98 -6.97 -14.47 4.27
C ILE A 98 -7.64 -13.10 4.34
N GLU A 99 -8.32 -12.66 3.28
CA GLU A 99 -8.90 -11.31 3.20
C GLU A 99 -9.81 -11.01 4.40
N SER A 100 -10.70 -11.94 4.75
CA SER A 100 -11.62 -11.77 5.89
C SER A 100 -10.89 -11.61 7.22
N ILE A 101 -9.80 -12.35 7.41
CA ILE A 101 -8.94 -12.24 8.59
C ILE A 101 -8.24 -10.88 8.59
N LEU A 102 -7.65 -10.47 7.45
CA LEU A 102 -6.98 -9.17 7.35
C LEU A 102 -7.92 -8.02 7.69
N ARG A 103 -9.16 -8.03 7.18
CA ARG A 103 -10.16 -6.98 7.47
C ARG A 103 -10.49 -6.89 8.96
N GLN A 104 -10.60 -8.03 9.64
CA GLN A 104 -10.84 -8.06 11.09
C GLN A 104 -9.61 -7.57 11.87
N GLU A 105 -8.42 -7.97 11.45
CA GLU A 105 -7.17 -7.71 12.17
C GLU A 105 -6.62 -6.30 11.97
N PHE A 106 -6.84 -5.70 10.79
CA PHE A 106 -6.58 -4.29 10.50
C PHE A 106 -7.55 -3.34 11.23
N THR A 107 -8.09 -3.77 12.37
CA THR A 107 -8.78 -2.92 13.33
C THR A 107 -7.76 -2.30 14.30
N PRO A 108 -7.69 -0.96 14.40
CA PRO A 108 -6.78 -0.30 15.32
C PRO A 108 -7.14 -0.58 16.78
N LYS A 109 -6.13 -0.70 17.64
CA LYS A 109 -6.32 -0.87 19.09
C LYS A 109 -6.95 0.37 19.73
N ARG A 110 -6.57 1.55 19.24
CA ARG A 110 -7.04 2.86 19.70
C ARG A 110 -7.16 3.81 18.51
N LEU A 111 -8.21 4.62 18.54
CA LEU A 111 -8.42 5.77 17.67
C LEU A 111 -8.82 6.94 18.57
N SER A 112 -8.38 8.15 18.24
CA SER A 112 -8.81 9.36 18.93
C SER A 112 -10.33 9.58 18.72
N PRO A 113 -11.00 10.32 19.61
CA PRO A 113 -12.41 10.67 19.41
C PRO A 113 -12.67 11.40 18.09
N SER A 114 -11.76 12.29 17.67
CA SER A 114 -11.84 13.00 16.39
C SER A 114 -11.76 12.04 15.19
N ALA A 115 -10.83 11.08 15.22
CA ALA A 115 -10.71 10.07 14.17
C ALA A 115 -11.96 9.19 14.06
N LYS A 116 -12.56 8.81 15.20
CA LYS A 116 -13.83 8.06 15.21
C LYS A 116 -14.99 8.87 14.65
N ALA A 117 -15.15 10.13 15.07
CA ALA A 117 -16.18 11.02 14.56
C ALA A 117 -16.05 11.23 13.05
N LEU A 118 -14.82 11.34 12.54
CA LEU A 118 -14.57 11.41 11.10
C LEU A 118 -15.01 10.13 10.38
N GLN A 119 -14.69 8.94 10.91
CA GLN A 119 -15.13 7.67 10.33
C GLN A 119 -16.65 7.56 10.29
N GLU A 120 -17.33 7.90 11.39
CA GLU A 120 -18.79 7.88 11.47
C GLU A 120 -19.43 8.86 10.47
N HIS A 121 -18.82 10.04 10.29
CA HIS A 121 -19.24 11.00 9.28
C HIS A 121 -19.07 10.44 7.84
N ILE A 122 -17.94 9.81 7.55
CA ILE A 122 -17.69 9.19 6.24
C ILE A 122 -18.66 8.03 5.97
N GLN A 123 -18.90 7.17 6.96
CA GLN A 123 -19.79 6.01 6.85
C GLN A 123 -21.25 6.40 6.66
N SER A 124 -21.68 7.50 7.30
CA SER A 124 -23.02 8.07 7.10
C SER A 124 -23.17 8.84 5.79
N THR A 125 -22.07 9.10 5.07
CA THR A 125 -22.07 9.79 3.78
C THR A 125 -22.25 8.80 2.64
N SER A 126 -23.38 8.93 1.93
CA SER A 126 -23.64 8.13 0.72
C SER A 126 -22.67 8.48 -0.41
N ASN A 127 -22.22 7.47 -1.16
CA ASN A 127 -21.27 7.62 -2.26
C ASN A 127 -20.01 8.40 -1.84
N SER A 128 -19.49 8.07 -0.65
CA SER A 128 -18.23 8.61 -0.14
C SER A 128 -17.04 8.06 -0.94
N ILE A 129 -16.15 8.97 -1.34
CA ILE A 129 -14.98 8.67 -2.16
C ILE A 129 -13.78 9.28 -1.48
N PHE A 130 -12.77 8.49 -1.12
CA PHE A 130 -11.49 9.12 -0.80
C PHE A 130 -10.75 9.44 -2.10
N LEU A 131 -10.25 10.66 -2.21
CA LEU A 131 -9.35 11.10 -3.27
C LEU A 131 -7.98 11.34 -2.65
N HIS A 132 -7.01 10.47 -2.97
CA HIS A 132 -5.64 10.62 -2.49
C HIS A 132 -4.78 11.35 -3.52
N ILE A 133 -4.15 12.43 -3.09
CA ILE A 133 -3.21 13.22 -3.89
C ILE A 133 -1.85 13.14 -3.23
N ARG A 134 -0.88 12.51 -3.91
CA ARG A 134 0.49 12.39 -3.43
C ARG A 134 1.37 13.41 -4.13
N ARG A 135 1.97 14.33 -3.38
CA ARG A 135 2.84 15.38 -3.92
C ARG A 135 4.20 15.40 -3.23
N GLY A 136 4.21 15.46 -1.90
CA GLY A 136 5.37 15.81 -1.07
C GLY A 136 6.73 15.38 -1.62
N ASP A 137 7.13 14.15 -1.32
CA ASP A 137 8.41 13.58 -1.78
C ASP A 137 8.47 13.35 -3.30
N TYR A 138 7.32 13.15 -3.96
CA TYR A 138 7.24 12.87 -5.40
C TYR A 138 7.64 14.07 -6.26
N LEU A 139 7.58 15.29 -5.71
CA LEU A 139 8.04 16.49 -6.41
C LEU A 139 9.56 16.68 -6.34
N ALA A 140 10.25 15.95 -5.47
CA ALA A 140 11.70 16.01 -5.34
C ALA A 140 12.40 15.46 -6.59
N GLN A 141 13.55 16.04 -6.96
CA GLN A 141 14.26 15.69 -8.20
C GLN A 141 14.86 14.28 -8.13
N GLU A 142 15.28 13.85 -6.95
CA GLU A 142 15.78 12.51 -6.67
C GLU A 142 14.74 11.40 -6.88
N ASN A 143 13.45 11.76 -6.92
CA ASN A 143 12.30 10.86 -7.05
C ASN A 143 11.67 10.95 -8.46
N TRP A 144 12.48 11.27 -9.47
CA TRP A 144 12.03 11.50 -10.85
C TRP A 144 11.39 10.27 -11.49
N GLU A 145 11.72 9.07 -11.03
CA GLU A 145 11.20 7.82 -11.59
C GLU A 145 9.70 7.65 -11.32
N TYR A 146 9.17 8.23 -10.25
CA TYR A 146 7.74 8.12 -9.95
C TYR A 146 6.93 8.98 -10.92
N VAL A 147 5.82 8.42 -11.39
CA VAL A 147 4.88 9.18 -12.19
C VAL A 147 4.25 10.26 -11.32
N LYS A 148 4.32 11.50 -11.80
CA LYS A 148 3.63 12.65 -11.19
C LYS A 148 2.24 12.72 -11.80
N LEU A 149 1.24 12.28 -11.06
CA LEU A 149 -0.14 12.27 -11.54
C LEU A 149 -0.63 13.70 -11.77
N GLY A 150 -0.99 14.00 -13.01
CA GLY A 150 -1.45 15.30 -13.46
C GLY A 150 -2.97 15.47 -13.38
N SER A 151 -3.45 16.65 -13.79
CA SER A 151 -4.88 16.95 -13.84
C SER A 151 -5.65 15.98 -14.73
N ALA A 152 -5.09 15.57 -15.87
CA ALA A 152 -5.75 14.62 -16.79
C ALA A 152 -6.21 13.33 -16.10
N TYR A 153 -5.35 12.73 -15.26
CA TYR A 153 -5.70 11.53 -14.49
C TYR A 153 -6.84 11.82 -13.49
N TYR A 154 -6.69 12.86 -12.68
CA TYR A 154 -7.67 13.16 -11.63
C TYR A 154 -9.01 13.59 -12.23
N ASP A 155 -9.01 14.44 -13.26
CA ASP A 155 -10.23 14.89 -13.92
C ASP A 155 -10.99 13.72 -14.55
N ALA A 156 -10.29 12.83 -15.26
CA ALA A 156 -10.91 11.64 -15.83
C ALA A 156 -11.46 10.72 -14.72
N ALA A 157 -10.71 10.52 -13.64
CA ALA A 157 -11.14 9.69 -12.51
C ALA A 157 -12.41 10.24 -11.84
N ILE A 158 -12.43 11.54 -11.56
CA ILE A 158 -13.56 12.23 -10.92
C ILE A 158 -14.77 12.24 -11.85
N ALA A 159 -14.57 12.53 -13.14
CA ALA A 159 -15.64 12.48 -14.14
C ALA A 159 -16.25 11.07 -14.22
N LEU A 160 -15.42 10.02 -14.21
CA LEU A 160 -15.88 8.63 -14.21
C LEU A 160 -16.69 8.31 -12.94
N MET A 161 -16.24 8.74 -11.76
CA MET A 161 -17.01 8.57 -10.51
C MET A 161 -18.37 9.27 -10.58
N ARG A 162 -18.39 10.53 -11.03
CA ARG A 162 -19.63 11.31 -11.17
C ARG A 162 -20.61 10.73 -12.18
N ALA A 163 -20.11 10.07 -13.22
CA ALA A 163 -20.96 9.39 -14.19
C ALA A 163 -21.62 8.11 -13.64
N ARG A 164 -21.00 7.47 -12.62
CA ARG A 164 -21.49 6.19 -12.07
C ARG A 164 -22.18 6.30 -10.72
N LEU A 165 -21.93 7.37 -9.97
CA LEU A 165 -22.43 7.57 -8.62
C LEU A 165 -23.30 8.82 -8.57
N ALA A 166 -24.49 8.72 -7.96
CA ALA A 166 -25.36 9.86 -7.76
C ALA A 166 -24.82 10.75 -6.62
N SER A 167 -24.57 12.03 -6.91
CA SER A 167 -24.16 13.02 -5.90
C SER A 167 -22.98 12.59 -5.00
N PRO A 168 -21.82 12.19 -5.57
CA PRO A 168 -20.70 11.70 -4.78
C PRO A 168 -20.09 12.80 -3.90
N THR A 169 -19.55 12.39 -2.76
CA THR A 169 -18.83 13.27 -1.83
C THR A 169 -17.38 12.85 -1.73
N PHE A 170 -16.46 13.78 -1.94
CA PHE A 170 -15.02 13.51 -1.98
C PHE A 170 -14.34 13.93 -0.68
N PHE A 171 -13.66 12.98 -0.05
CA PHE A 171 -12.79 13.19 1.10
C PHE A 171 -11.34 13.24 0.61
N ILE A 172 -10.72 14.41 0.70
CA ILE A 172 -9.41 14.69 0.13
C ILE A 172 -8.33 14.39 1.15
N PHE A 173 -7.43 13.47 0.81
CA PHE A 173 -6.26 13.13 1.60
C PHE A 173 -5.01 13.50 0.80
N SER A 174 -4.07 14.18 1.44
CA SER A 174 -2.83 14.59 0.81
C SER A 174 -1.72 14.77 1.85
N ASP A 175 -0.48 14.66 1.39
CA ASP A 175 0.68 15.15 2.14
C ASP A 175 0.97 16.64 1.92
N ASP A 176 0.19 17.29 1.06
CA ASP A 176 0.23 18.71 0.73
C ASP A 176 -1.22 19.26 0.61
N LEU A 177 -1.91 19.35 1.75
CA LEU A 177 -3.32 19.75 1.79
C LEU A 177 -3.55 21.23 1.54
N GLU A 178 -2.62 22.09 1.94
CA GLU A 178 -2.73 23.53 1.68
C GLU A 178 -2.72 23.81 0.18
N TRP A 179 -1.83 23.15 -0.58
CA TRP A 179 -1.87 23.20 -2.04
C TRP A 179 -3.19 22.66 -2.60
N CYS A 180 -3.73 21.58 -2.02
CA CYS A 180 -5.00 21.02 -2.49
C CYS A 180 -6.16 22.01 -2.30
N LYS A 181 -6.21 22.71 -1.18
CA LYS A 181 -7.24 23.72 -0.89
C LYS A 181 -7.17 24.89 -1.87
N SER A 182 -5.97 25.33 -2.26
CA SER A 182 -5.80 26.47 -3.16
C SER A 182 -5.95 26.13 -4.65
N GLU A 183 -5.57 24.92 -5.07
CA GLU A 183 -5.40 24.63 -6.50
C GLU A 183 -6.46 23.71 -7.10
N LEU A 184 -7.09 22.81 -6.33
CA LEU A 184 -7.90 21.74 -6.93
C LEU A 184 -9.10 22.27 -7.73
N TYR A 185 -9.84 23.26 -7.22
CA TYR A 185 -10.96 23.85 -7.96
C TYR A 185 -10.53 24.57 -9.24
N THR A 186 -9.33 25.14 -9.26
CA THR A 186 -8.78 25.84 -10.42
C THR A 186 -8.26 24.86 -11.47
N ARG A 187 -7.72 23.72 -11.02
CA ARG A 187 -7.03 22.76 -11.89
C ARG A 187 -7.89 21.58 -12.34
N LEU A 188 -8.97 21.28 -11.64
CA LEU A 188 -9.82 20.11 -11.89
C LEU A 188 -11.24 20.57 -12.18
N GLU A 189 -11.57 20.65 -13.47
CA GLU A 189 -12.89 21.06 -13.93
C GLU A 189 -13.98 20.12 -13.39
N SER A 190 -13.66 18.83 -13.31
CA SER A 190 -14.56 17.78 -12.86
C SER A 190 -14.96 17.89 -11.38
N LEU A 191 -14.24 18.67 -10.55
CA LEU A 191 -14.61 18.92 -9.15
C LEU A 191 -15.60 20.07 -8.98
N LYS A 192 -15.87 20.88 -10.02
CA LYS A 192 -16.78 22.01 -9.88
C LYS A 192 -18.19 21.52 -9.50
N GLY A 193 -18.73 22.13 -8.44
CA GLY A 193 -20.01 21.76 -7.85
C GLY A 193 -20.02 20.44 -7.06
N ALA A 194 -18.87 19.80 -6.85
CA ALA A 194 -18.78 18.60 -6.01
C ALA A 194 -18.70 18.97 -4.52
N LYS A 195 -19.14 18.05 -3.66
CA LYS A 195 -18.98 18.17 -2.20
C LYS A 195 -17.58 17.68 -1.81
N LEU A 196 -16.77 18.55 -1.23
CA LEU A 196 -15.38 18.25 -0.85
C LEU A 196 -15.16 18.42 0.66
N HIS A 197 -14.44 17.48 1.25
CA HIS A 197 -13.96 17.55 2.64
C HIS A 197 -12.44 17.36 2.65
N PHE A 198 -11.69 18.38 3.06
CA PHE A 198 -10.23 18.28 3.17
C PHE A 198 -9.85 17.68 4.53
N ILE A 199 -9.23 16.50 4.51
CA ILE A 199 -8.90 15.76 5.73
C ILE A 199 -7.47 16.07 6.14
N GLY A 200 -7.33 17.05 7.03
CA GLY A 200 -6.04 17.45 7.59
C GLY A 200 -6.23 18.18 8.90
N ASN A 201 -6.53 17.43 9.95
CA ASN A 201 -6.57 17.87 11.35
C ASN A 201 -6.62 16.66 12.33
N ASN A 202 -6.48 15.43 11.83
CA ASN A 202 -6.22 14.28 12.68
C ASN A 202 -4.77 14.45 13.14
N ASP A 203 -4.54 14.84 14.41
CA ASP A 203 -3.25 15.00 15.09
C ASP A 203 -2.05 14.76 14.15
N GLN A 204 -1.55 15.83 13.52
CA GLN A 204 -0.55 15.77 12.44
C GLN A 204 0.48 14.65 12.69
N GLY A 205 0.29 13.48 12.06
CA GLY A 205 1.16 12.32 12.30
C GLY A 205 0.46 10.96 12.48
N ASP A 206 -0.85 10.87 12.67
CA ASP A 206 -1.49 9.55 12.79
C ASP A 206 -1.90 8.94 11.44
N ALA A 207 -0.93 8.27 10.81
CA ALA A 207 -1.13 7.50 9.58
C ALA A 207 -2.25 6.45 9.70
N ILE A 208 -2.52 5.93 10.90
CA ILE A 208 -3.56 4.93 11.12
C ILE A 208 -4.93 5.59 11.04
N SER A 209 -5.12 6.75 11.67
CA SER A 209 -6.38 7.48 11.58
C SER A 209 -6.75 7.81 10.13
N ASP A 210 -5.78 8.27 9.33
CA ASP A 210 -6.00 8.55 7.91
C ASP A 210 -6.31 7.28 7.10
N LEU A 211 -5.56 6.20 7.32
CA LEU A 211 -5.80 4.93 6.64
C LEU A 211 -7.20 4.39 6.94
N MET A 212 -7.64 4.48 8.20
CA MET A 212 -8.95 4.00 8.62
C MET A 212 -10.07 4.92 8.14
N ALA A 213 -9.84 6.23 8.02
CA ALA A 213 -10.78 7.15 7.39
C ALA A 213 -10.91 6.88 5.87
N MET A 214 -9.81 6.57 5.17
CA MET A 214 -9.85 6.10 3.78
C MET A 214 -10.65 4.80 3.65
N ALA A 215 -10.38 3.81 4.52
CA ALA A 215 -11.07 2.52 4.52
C ALA A 215 -12.56 2.62 4.89
N ALA A 216 -12.98 3.70 5.56
CA ALA A 216 -14.38 3.97 5.86
C ALA A 216 -15.19 4.49 4.67
N CYS A 217 -14.53 4.97 3.59
CA CYS A 217 -15.22 5.41 2.38
C CYS A 217 -15.80 4.22 1.60
N GLN A 218 -16.78 4.49 0.72
CA GLN A 218 -17.39 3.45 -0.13
C GLN A 218 -16.62 3.20 -1.43
N ASN A 219 -15.87 4.19 -1.91
CA ASN A 219 -15.16 4.18 -3.19
C ASN A 219 -13.81 4.89 -3.06
N ALA A 220 -12.95 4.77 -4.08
CA ALA A 220 -11.60 5.34 -4.03
C ALA A 220 -11.10 5.85 -5.38
N ILE A 221 -10.42 7.00 -5.36
CA ILE A 221 -9.48 7.43 -6.40
C ILE A 221 -8.10 7.47 -5.74
N ILE A 222 -7.23 6.56 -6.14
CA ILE A 222 -5.92 6.39 -5.51
C ILE A 222 -4.80 7.10 -6.27
N ALA A 223 -3.71 7.41 -5.57
CA ALA A 223 -2.44 7.76 -6.20
C ALA A 223 -1.61 6.50 -6.46
N ASN A 224 -0.50 6.62 -7.19
CA ASN A 224 0.56 5.61 -7.26
C ASN A 224 1.30 5.52 -5.92
N SER A 225 0.62 5.07 -4.87
CA SER A 225 1.12 5.02 -3.50
C SER A 225 0.63 3.76 -2.79
N THR A 226 1.53 3.09 -2.07
CA THR A 226 1.22 1.94 -1.21
C THR A 226 0.19 2.30 -0.13
N PHE A 227 0.20 3.55 0.35
CA PHE A 227 -0.74 4.02 1.37
C PHE A 227 -2.18 4.06 0.85
N SER A 228 -2.42 4.66 -0.32
CA SER A 228 -3.76 4.64 -0.92
C SER A 228 -4.17 3.29 -1.48
N PHE A 229 -3.22 2.42 -1.86
CA PHE A 229 -3.52 1.04 -2.16
C PHE A 229 -4.17 0.34 -0.95
N TRP A 230 -3.53 0.40 0.23
CA TRP A 230 -4.08 -0.21 1.44
C TRP A 230 -5.39 0.45 1.87
N GLY A 231 -5.51 1.78 1.73
CA GLY A 231 -6.76 2.49 1.98
C GLY A 231 -7.92 1.94 1.14
N ALA A 232 -7.72 1.73 -0.16
CA ALA A 232 -8.74 1.18 -1.06
C ALA A 232 -8.99 -0.33 -0.86
N TYR A 233 -7.93 -1.08 -0.58
CA TYR A 233 -8.05 -2.51 -0.34
C TYR A 233 -8.92 -2.80 0.89
N LEU A 234 -8.71 -2.04 1.97
CA LEU A 234 -9.41 -2.19 3.24
C LEU A 234 -10.85 -1.65 3.24
N ILE A 235 -11.29 -0.92 2.19
CA ILE A 235 -12.71 -0.55 2.04
C ILE A 235 -13.59 -1.81 2.10
N ASP A 236 -14.54 -1.82 3.04
CA ASP A 236 -15.52 -2.89 3.25
C ASP A 236 -16.80 -2.61 2.45
N ASN A 237 -16.65 -2.58 1.13
CA ASN A 237 -17.74 -2.48 0.17
C ASN A 237 -17.40 -3.37 -1.03
N PRO A 238 -18.10 -4.51 -1.23
CA PRO A 238 -17.82 -5.41 -2.35
C PRO A 238 -18.16 -4.77 -3.71
N ALA A 239 -19.02 -3.75 -3.74
CA ALA A 239 -19.40 -3.00 -4.93
C ALA A 239 -18.55 -1.73 -5.13
N LYS A 240 -17.44 -1.57 -4.38
CA LYS A 240 -16.59 -0.38 -4.46
C LYS A 240 -16.08 -0.15 -5.87
N LEU A 241 -16.19 1.09 -6.33
CA LEU A 241 -15.45 1.55 -7.49
C LEU A 241 -14.09 2.08 -7.02
N VAL A 242 -13.01 1.50 -7.52
CA VAL A 242 -11.65 1.97 -7.28
C VAL A 242 -11.03 2.36 -8.61
N ILE A 243 -10.56 3.60 -8.70
CA ILE A 243 -9.81 4.11 -9.85
C ILE A 243 -8.34 4.26 -9.45
N ARG A 244 -7.46 3.72 -10.29
CA ARG A 244 -6.01 3.67 -10.06
C ARG A 244 -5.21 4.06 -11.31
N PRO A 245 -4.00 4.61 -11.15
CA PRO A 245 -3.18 4.96 -12.29
C PRO A 245 -2.63 3.71 -12.99
N ALA A 246 -2.50 3.77 -14.32
CA ALA A 246 -1.95 2.70 -15.13
C ALA A 246 -0.46 2.45 -14.81
N GLN A 247 0.26 3.50 -14.40
CA GLN A 247 1.70 3.48 -14.19
C GLN A 247 2.05 3.95 -12.78
N TYR A 248 3.03 3.29 -12.18
CA TYR A 248 3.58 3.68 -10.88
C TYR A 248 4.88 4.49 -11.05
N THR A 249 5.78 3.99 -11.91
CA THR A 249 6.99 4.68 -12.38
C THR A 249 6.98 4.87 -13.89
N TRP A 250 7.79 5.80 -14.41
CA TRP A 250 8.00 6.01 -15.85
C TRP A 250 8.66 4.83 -16.56
N ARG A 251 9.31 3.92 -15.81
CA ARG A 251 9.92 2.70 -16.35
C ARG A 251 8.90 1.57 -16.52
N GLY A 252 7.66 1.76 -16.07
CA GLY A 252 6.64 0.71 -16.04
C GLY A 252 6.76 -0.23 -14.85
N ASP A 253 7.80 -0.08 -14.02
CA ASP A 253 7.95 -0.87 -12.79
C ASP A 253 6.90 -0.43 -11.76
N SER A 254 6.28 -1.41 -11.10
CA SER A 254 5.41 -1.16 -9.95
C SER A 254 5.69 -2.19 -8.86
N PRO A 255 5.87 -1.75 -7.59
CA PRO A 255 5.87 -2.65 -6.44
C PRO A 255 4.45 -3.11 -6.06
N LEU A 256 3.42 -2.58 -6.73
CA LEU A 256 2.01 -2.85 -6.47
C LEU A 256 1.44 -3.76 -7.55
N CYS A 257 0.75 -4.82 -7.14
CA CYS A 257 -0.12 -5.59 -8.00
C CYS A 257 -1.55 -5.31 -7.57
N TYR A 258 -2.24 -4.52 -8.40
CA TYR A 258 -3.61 -4.09 -8.14
C TYR A 258 -4.61 -5.20 -8.48
N PRO A 259 -5.71 -5.32 -7.72
CA PRO A 259 -6.83 -6.18 -8.10
C PRO A 259 -7.32 -5.87 -9.52
N GLU A 260 -7.66 -6.92 -10.29
CA GLU A 260 -8.15 -6.78 -11.66
C GLU A 260 -9.48 -6.01 -11.74
N SER A 261 -10.27 -6.04 -10.66
CA SER A 261 -11.53 -5.32 -10.53
C SER A 261 -11.36 -3.80 -10.49
N TRP A 262 -10.14 -3.28 -10.26
CA TRP A 262 -9.90 -1.83 -10.15
C TRP A 262 -9.73 -1.20 -11.52
N CYS A 263 -10.47 -0.11 -11.75
CA CYS A 263 -10.44 0.64 -13.00
C CYS A 263 -9.08 1.32 -13.19
N LYS A 264 -8.41 0.98 -14.28
CA LYS A 264 -7.07 1.45 -14.65
C LYS A 264 -7.19 2.63 -15.62
N LEU A 265 -6.65 3.79 -15.25
CA LEU A 265 -6.62 4.97 -16.13
C LEU A 265 -5.19 5.33 -16.57
N ASP A 266 -5.05 5.72 -17.83
CA ASP A 266 -3.83 6.31 -18.33
C ASP A 266 -3.52 7.63 -17.62
N VAL A 267 -2.24 7.85 -17.31
CA VAL A 267 -1.80 8.98 -16.48
C VAL A 267 -1.59 10.27 -17.29
N ILE A 268 -1.50 10.16 -18.62
CA ILE A 268 -1.24 11.27 -19.54
C ILE A 268 -2.56 11.75 -20.16
N TRP A 269 -3.37 10.82 -20.66
CA TRP A 269 -4.59 11.09 -21.42
C TRP A 269 -5.87 10.90 -20.62
N GLY A 270 -5.82 10.17 -19.50
CA GLY A 270 -7.00 9.89 -18.67
C GLY A 270 -7.91 8.80 -19.24
N ASP A 271 -7.52 8.12 -20.31
CA ASP A 271 -8.32 7.05 -20.92
C ASP A 271 -8.38 5.80 -20.05
N VAL A 272 -9.50 5.07 -20.10
CA VAL A 272 -9.61 3.75 -19.49
C VAL A 272 -8.74 2.76 -20.26
N VAL A 273 -7.77 2.18 -19.57
CA VAL A 273 -6.85 1.20 -20.16
C VAL A 273 -7.39 -0.20 -19.90
N ARG A 274 -7.60 -0.97 -20.97
CA ARG A 274 -8.02 -2.38 -20.89
C ARG A 274 -6.85 -3.29 -20.51
#